data_AF-A0A5M9N2G7-F1
#
_entry.id   AF-A0A5M9N2G7-F1
#
_cell.length_a   1.000
_cell.length_b   1.000
_cell.length_c   1.000
_cell.angle_alpha   90.00
_cell.angle_beta   90.00
_cell.angle_gamma   90.00
#
_symmetry.space_group_name_H-M   'P 1'
#
loop_
_entity.id
_entity.type
_entity.pdbx_description
1 polymer ?
#
loop_
_entity_poly.entity_id
_entity_poly.type
_entity_poly.pdbx_seq_one_letter_code
_entity_poly.pdbx_strand_id
1 'polypeptide(L)'
;MMGDATHATSPFQGAGAGQAIGDALVLLTLFLPVTTQAQIKPTLTAYDSVKRLRSQKVVATSRGALKLFCFNDGYVKGDRQRWKKTWDGRMDWLRGVDLLKQDEEALNAYGNSIKRQPSASKGML
;
A
#
# COMPACT_ATOMS: atom_id res chain seq x y z
N MET A 1 8.24 7.95 1.04
CA MET A 1 7.09 8.88 1.13
C MET A 1 5.88 8.10 1.63
N MET A 2 4.88 8.77 2.23
CA MET A 2 3.62 8.14 2.67
C MET A 2 2.41 9.05 2.39
N GLY A 3 1.19 8.52 2.53
CA GLY A 3 -0.05 9.27 2.40
C GLY A 3 -0.26 9.88 1.01
N ASP A 4 -0.99 11.00 0.95
CA ASP A 4 -1.32 11.67 -0.32
C ASP A 4 -0.08 12.12 -1.11
N ALA A 5 1.04 12.39 -0.43
CA ALA A 5 2.31 12.68 -1.09
C ALA A 5 2.85 11.51 -1.94
N THR A 6 2.31 10.30 -1.75
CA THR A 6 2.68 9.07 -2.48
C THR A 6 1.55 8.56 -3.35
N HIS A 7 0.31 8.62 -2.86
CA HIS A 7 -0.82 7.93 -3.47
C HIS A 7 -2.15 8.70 -3.37
N ALA A 8 -2.11 10.02 -3.51
CA ALA A 8 -3.30 10.85 -3.65
C ALA A 8 -4.31 10.19 -4.62
N THR A 9 -5.56 10.04 -4.16
CA THR A 9 -6.58 9.24 -4.82
C THR A 9 -7.90 9.97 -4.89
N SER A 10 -8.74 9.64 -5.87
CA SER A 10 -10.10 10.15 -5.91
C SER A 10 -10.94 9.54 -4.77
N PRO A 11 -11.94 10.27 -4.23
CA PRO A 11 -12.62 9.86 -3.00
C PRO A 11 -13.68 8.77 -3.20
N PHE A 12 -13.88 8.25 -4.42
CA PHE A 12 -14.99 7.35 -4.78
C PHE A 12 -14.95 5.96 -4.14
N GLN A 13 -13.84 5.62 -3.49
CA GLN A 13 -13.72 4.42 -2.64
C GLN A 13 -13.53 4.77 -1.16
N GLY A 14 -13.43 6.05 -0.79
CA GLY A 14 -13.30 6.50 0.60
C GLY A 14 -12.06 5.98 1.34
N ALA A 15 -11.00 5.61 0.61
CA ALA A 15 -9.91 4.80 1.15
C ALA A 15 -8.59 5.56 1.39
N GLY A 16 -8.51 6.84 1.01
CA GLY A 16 -7.25 7.61 1.07
C GLY A 16 -6.66 7.68 2.48
N ALA A 17 -7.47 8.09 3.46
CA ALA A 17 -7.02 8.16 4.86
C ALA A 17 -6.61 6.78 5.41
N GLY A 18 -7.36 5.72 5.09
CA GLY A 18 -7.03 4.36 5.52
C GLY A 18 -5.69 3.87 4.94
N GLN A 19 -5.36 4.26 3.71
CA GLN A 19 -4.04 3.98 3.12
C GLN A 19 -2.93 4.71 3.87
N ALA A 20 -3.12 5.99 4.18
CA ALA A 20 -2.13 6.78 4.92
C ALA A 20 -1.90 6.23 6.35
N ILE A 21 -2.97 5.81 7.05
CA ILE A 21 -2.86 5.16 8.36
C ILE A 21 -2.10 3.83 8.23
N GLY A 22 -2.42 3.02 7.21
CA GLY A 22 -1.71 1.77 6.95
C GLY A 22 -0.25 1.96 6.52
N ASP A 23 0.13 3.10 5.94
CA ASP A 23 1.54 3.43 5.71
C ASP A 23 2.25 3.72 7.03
N ALA A 24 1.61 4.52 7.91
CA ALA A 24 2.16 4.89 9.20
C ALA A 24 2.43 3.66 10.08
N LEU A 25 1.50 2.70 10.07
CA LEU A 25 1.65 1.43 10.80
C LEU A 25 2.89 0.65 10.34
N VAL A 26 3.01 0.38 9.03
CA VAL A 26 4.16 -0.37 8.50
C VAL A 26 5.48 0.36 8.76
N LEU A 27 5.51 1.68 8.58
CA LEU A 27 6.71 2.48 8.86
C LEU A 27 7.07 2.40 10.35
N LEU A 28 6.10 2.57 11.25
CA LEU A 28 6.34 2.45 12.69
C LEU A 28 6.90 1.06 13.03
N THR A 29 6.25 -0.01 12.55
CA THR A 29 6.67 -1.39 12.77
C THR A 29 8.11 -1.64 12.30
N LEU A 30 8.47 -1.15 11.11
CA LEU A 30 9.82 -1.32 10.57
C LEU A 30 10.88 -0.46 11.25
N PHE A 31 10.54 0.76 11.69
CA PHE A 31 11.50 1.69 12.31
C PHE A 31 11.70 1.45 13.81
N LEU A 32 10.76 0.79 14.51
CA LEU A 32 10.91 0.46 15.94
C LEU A 32 12.25 -0.22 16.30
N PRO A 33 12.76 -1.22 15.54
CA PRO A 33 14.05 -1.88 15.84
C PRO A 33 15.28 -1.19 15.23
N VAL A 34 15.13 -0.06 14.51
CA VAL A 34 16.23 0.60 13.82
C VAL A 34 17.07 1.42 14.81
N THR A 35 18.35 1.08 14.92
CA THR A 35 19.29 1.74 15.87
C THR A 35 20.47 2.42 15.17
N THR A 36 20.67 2.18 13.87
CA THR A 36 21.81 2.70 13.11
C THR A 36 21.39 3.26 11.74
N GLN A 37 22.14 4.23 11.23
CA GLN A 37 21.87 4.86 9.93
C GLN A 37 21.93 3.85 8.76
N ALA A 38 22.80 2.83 8.85
CA ALA A 38 22.93 1.79 7.84
C ALA A 38 21.62 0.99 7.62
N GLN A 39 20.77 0.89 8.65
CA GLN A 39 19.50 0.16 8.59
C GLN A 39 18.36 0.95 7.93
N ILE A 40 18.50 2.26 7.72
CA ILE A 40 17.45 3.11 7.15
C ILE A 40 17.13 2.70 5.71
N LYS A 41 18.14 2.49 4.86
CA LYS A 41 17.92 2.14 3.45
C LYS A 41 17.22 0.77 3.29
N PRO A 42 17.66 -0.31 3.96
CA PRO A 42 16.93 -1.59 3.98
C PRO A 42 15.48 -1.43 4.47
N THR A 43 15.26 -0.64 5.51
CA THR A 43 13.93 -0.36 6.07
C THR A 43 12.99 0.26 5.05
N LEU A 44 13.42 1.36 4.42
CA LEU A 44 12.62 2.05 3.40
C LEU A 44 12.39 1.17 2.16
N THR A 45 13.34 0.28 1.83
CA THR A 45 13.19 -0.69 0.74
C THR A 45 12.11 -1.73 1.05
N ALA A 46 12.09 -2.25 2.28
CA ALA A 46 11.06 -3.18 2.74
C ALA A 46 9.67 -2.53 2.71
N TYR A 47 9.56 -1.30 3.22
CA TYR A 47 8.33 -0.51 3.16
C TYR A 47 7.79 -0.34 1.72
N ASP A 48 8.64 0.09 0.77
CA ASP A 48 8.22 0.26 -0.63
C ASP A 48 7.68 -1.06 -1.21
N SER A 49 8.38 -2.17 -0.93
CA SER A 49 8.06 -3.48 -1.49
C SER A 49 6.65 -3.97 -1.14
N VAL A 50 6.15 -3.66 0.06
CA VAL A 50 4.85 -4.12 0.55
C VAL A 50 3.72 -3.11 0.28
N LYS A 51 4.02 -1.81 0.22
CA LYS A 51 2.99 -0.77 0.06
C LYS A 51 2.73 -0.34 -1.38
N ARG A 52 3.76 -0.27 -2.23
CA ARG A 52 3.67 0.39 -3.54
C ARG A 52 2.60 -0.19 -4.45
N LEU A 53 2.56 -1.52 -4.61
CA LEU A 53 1.58 -2.15 -5.52
C LEU A 53 0.14 -1.97 -5.03
N ARG A 54 -0.08 -2.08 -3.72
CA ARG A 54 -1.41 -1.95 -3.13
C ARG A 54 -1.92 -0.52 -3.18
N SER A 55 -1.09 0.47 -2.85
CA SER A 55 -1.48 1.89 -2.88
C SER A 55 -1.86 2.33 -4.29
N GLN A 56 -1.06 1.96 -5.28
CA GLN A 56 -1.35 2.27 -6.68
C GLN A 56 -2.59 1.54 -7.21
N LYS A 57 -2.87 0.31 -6.76
CA LYS A 57 -4.13 -0.38 -7.08
C LYS A 57 -5.34 0.39 -6.56
N VAL A 58 -5.27 0.99 -5.36
CA VAL A 58 -6.37 1.82 -4.85
C VAL A 58 -6.55 3.09 -5.68
N VAL A 59 -5.48 3.79 -6.05
CA VAL A 59 -5.57 4.96 -6.96
C VAL A 59 -6.27 4.60 -8.26
N ALA A 60 -5.84 3.52 -8.92
CA ALA A 60 -6.42 3.08 -10.18
C ALA A 60 -7.90 2.66 -10.03
N THR A 61 -8.23 1.89 -8.99
CA THR A 61 -9.59 1.39 -8.77
C THR A 61 -10.56 2.48 -8.32
N SER A 62 -10.10 3.50 -7.59
CA SER A 62 -10.89 4.69 -7.24
C SER A 62 -11.23 5.51 -8.48
N ARG A 63 -10.29 5.67 -9.42
CA ARG A 63 -10.61 6.26 -10.74
C ARG A 63 -11.61 5.42 -11.53
N GLY A 64 -11.51 4.09 -11.44
CA GLY A 64 -12.52 3.20 -12.01
C GLY A 64 -13.90 3.38 -11.37
N ALA A 65 -13.95 3.56 -10.06
CA ALA A 65 -15.20 3.84 -9.34
C ALA A 65 -15.84 5.17 -9.79
N LEU A 66 -15.05 6.23 -9.97
CA LEU A 66 -15.54 7.49 -10.57
C LEU A 66 -16.27 7.24 -11.89
N LYS A 67 -15.65 6.48 -12.82
CA LYS A 67 -16.27 6.19 -14.12
C LYS A 67 -17.60 5.46 -13.97
N LEU A 68 -17.67 4.51 -13.04
CA LEU A 68 -18.87 3.75 -12.73
C LEU A 68 -19.98 4.62 -12.11
N PHE A 69 -19.63 5.55 -11.21
CA PHE A 69 -20.59 6.51 -10.63
C PHE A 69 -21.14 7.49 -11.66
N CYS A 70 -20.32 7.88 -12.64
CA CYS A 70 -20.72 8.79 -13.72
C CYS A 70 -21.30 8.09 -14.96
N PHE A 71 -21.56 6.78 -14.90
CA PHE A 71 -22.02 5.95 -16.03
C PHE A 71 -21.14 6.07 -17.29
N ASN A 72 -19.86 6.35 -17.11
CA ASN A 72 -18.85 6.53 -18.15
C ASN A 72 -17.79 5.41 -18.13
N ASP A 73 -18.16 4.24 -17.60
CA ASP A 73 -17.34 3.02 -17.61
C ASP A 73 -17.44 2.24 -18.93
N GLY A 74 -18.41 2.59 -19.78
CA GLY A 74 -18.67 1.96 -21.08
C GLY A 74 -19.43 0.62 -21.01
N TYR A 75 -19.61 0.05 -19.82
CA TYR A 75 -20.23 -1.26 -19.61
C TYR A 75 -21.64 -1.16 -19.02
N VAL A 76 -21.83 -0.40 -17.95
CA VAL A 76 -23.13 -0.29 -17.25
C VAL A 76 -24.16 0.50 -18.05
N LYS A 77 -23.74 1.55 -18.78
CA LYS A 77 -24.61 2.38 -19.64
C LYS A 77 -25.94 2.80 -18.97
N GLY A 78 -25.91 3.14 -17.68
CA GLY A 78 -27.08 3.57 -16.91
C GLY A 78 -27.99 2.44 -16.37
N ASP A 79 -27.66 1.16 -16.64
CA ASP A 79 -28.44 0.03 -16.12
C ASP A 79 -28.20 -0.19 -14.62
N ARG A 80 -29.25 0.00 -13.81
CA ARG A 80 -29.18 -0.13 -12.35
C ARG A 80 -28.73 -1.51 -11.87
N GLN A 81 -29.19 -2.58 -12.51
CA GLN A 81 -28.89 -3.94 -12.06
C GLN A 81 -27.45 -4.31 -12.40
N ARG A 82 -26.96 -3.92 -13.57
CA ARG A 82 -25.54 -4.05 -13.94
C ARG A 82 -24.66 -3.21 -13.03
N TRP A 83 -25.08 -2.00 -12.68
CA TRP A 83 -24.36 -1.16 -11.73
C TRP A 83 -24.22 -1.86 -10.38
N LYS A 84 -25.36 -2.33 -9.83
CA LYS A 84 -25.38 -3.06 -8.55
C LYS A 84 -24.45 -4.26 -8.58
N LYS A 85 -24.55 -5.09 -9.62
CA LYS A 85 -23.70 -6.29 -9.79
C LYS A 85 -22.21 -5.94 -9.91
N THR A 86 -21.86 -4.84 -10.57
CA THR A 86 -20.47 -4.39 -10.75
C THR A 86 -19.89 -3.80 -9.46
N TRP A 87 -20.73 -3.16 -8.64
CA TRP A 87 -20.33 -2.56 -7.38
C TRP A 87 -20.22 -3.59 -6.25
N ASP A 88 -21.08 -4.60 -6.26
CA ASP A 88 -21.14 -5.62 -5.23
C ASP A 88 -19.80 -6.35 -5.07
N GLY A 89 -19.30 -6.44 -3.83
CA GLY A 89 -17.99 -7.02 -3.49
C GLY A 89 -16.74 -6.31 -4.01
N ARG A 90 -16.87 -5.22 -4.80
CA ARG A 90 -15.72 -4.51 -5.41
C ARG A 90 -14.69 -4.04 -4.39
N MET A 91 -15.15 -3.74 -3.17
CA MET A 91 -14.37 -3.16 -2.08
C MET A 91 -13.83 -4.20 -1.10
N ASP A 92 -14.16 -5.48 -1.27
CA ASP A 92 -13.88 -6.50 -0.24
C ASP A 92 -12.38 -6.74 -0.07
N TRP A 93 -11.61 -6.77 -1.16
CA TRP A 93 -10.15 -6.88 -1.10
C TRP A 93 -9.48 -5.65 -0.44
N LEU A 94 -10.14 -4.49 -0.50
CA LEU A 94 -9.65 -3.25 0.08
C LEU A 94 -9.93 -3.24 1.59
N ARG A 95 -11.16 -3.57 1.98
CA ARG A 95 -11.63 -3.58 3.38
C ARG A 95 -11.13 -4.77 4.17
N GLY A 96 -11.07 -5.95 3.56
CA GLY A 96 -10.58 -7.20 4.16
C GLY A 96 -9.07 -7.34 4.15
N VAL A 97 -8.34 -6.22 4.18
CA VAL A 97 -6.87 -6.28 4.28
C VAL A 97 -6.46 -6.72 5.67
N ASP A 98 -5.57 -7.71 5.72
CA ASP A 98 -4.90 -8.09 6.95
C ASP A 98 -3.67 -7.20 7.14
N LEU A 99 -3.79 -6.22 8.03
CA LEU A 99 -2.71 -5.28 8.32
C LEU A 99 -1.58 -5.93 9.12
N LEU A 100 -1.88 -6.91 9.98
CA LEU A 100 -0.87 -7.60 10.78
C LEU A 100 0.00 -8.49 9.88
N LYS A 101 -0.63 -9.17 8.92
CA LYS A 101 0.10 -9.93 7.90
C LYS A 101 0.96 -9.02 7.02
N GLN A 102 0.46 -7.85 6.65
CA GLN A 102 1.25 -6.87 5.88
C GLN A 102 2.50 -6.39 6.67
N ASP A 103 2.36 -6.17 7.97
CA ASP A 103 3.48 -5.84 8.86
C ASP A 103 4.50 -6.99 8.96
N GLU A 104 4.03 -8.23 9.07
CA GLU A 104 4.89 -9.42 9.07
C GLU A 104 5.66 -9.57 7.74
N GLU A 105 4.97 -9.39 6.60
CA GLU A 105 5.59 -9.38 5.26
C GLU A 105 6.67 -8.29 5.16
N ALA A 106 6.43 -7.12 5.74
CA ALA A 106 7.39 -6.02 5.77
C ALA A 106 8.65 -6.39 6.58
N LEU A 107 8.48 -6.94 7.79
CA LEU A 107 9.59 -7.39 8.63
C LEU A 107 10.40 -8.50 7.95
N ASN A 108 9.73 -9.44 7.26
CA ASN A 108 10.38 -10.47 6.47
C ASN A 108 11.18 -9.88 5.29
N ALA A 109 10.62 -8.91 4.57
CA ALA A 109 11.31 -8.21 3.49
C ALA A 109 12.54 -7.43 3.99
N TYR A 110 12.44 -6.82 5.17
CA TYR A 110 13.55 -6.16 5.84
C TYR A 110 14.66 -7.15 6.21
N GLY A 111 14.31 -8.26 6.87
CA GLY A 111 15.24 -9.32 7.25
C GLY A 111 16.00 -9.91 6.05
N ASN A 112 15.32 -10.06 4.91
CA ASN A 112 15.95 -10.50 3.66
C ASN A 112 16.89 -9.44 3.06
N SER A 113 16.57 -8.16 3.23
CA SER A 113 17.38 -7.05 2.73
C SER A 113 18.71 -6.90 3.49
N ILE A 114 18.72 -7.12 4.81
CA ILE A 114 19.94 -7.11 5.62
C ILE A 114 20.81 -8.36 5.41
N LYS A 115 20.22 -9.54 5.22
CA LYS A 115 20.98 -10.78 4.92
C LYS A 115 21.73 -10.73 3.60
N ARG A 116 21.24 -9.93 2.64
CA ARG A 116 21.86 -9.76 1.31
C ARG A 116 22.95 -8.69 1.28
N GLN A 117 23.09 -7.88 2.34
CA GLN A 117 24.20 -6.93 2.42
C GLN A 117 25.46 -7.68 2.89
N PRO A 118 26.59 -7.60 2.16
CA PRO A 118 27.86 -8.11 2.66
C PRO A 118 28.15 -7.41 3.99
N SER A 119 28.65 -8.16 4.99
CA SER A 119 29.12 -7.56 6.23
C SER A 119 30.08 -6.42 5.88
N ALA A 120 29.70 -5.18 6.17
CA ALA A 120 30.61 -4.06 6.01
C ALA A 120 31.90 -4.40 6.75
N SER A 121 33.03 -4.35 6.04
CA SER A 121 34.34 -4.69 6.54
C SER A 121 34.58 -3.99 7.88
N LYS A 122 34.76 -4.78 8.95
CA LYS A 122 35.45 -4.29 10.14
C LYS A 122 36.87 -3.92 9.71
N GLY A 123 37.22 -2.64 9.85
CA GLY A 123 38.60 -2.18 9.84
C GLY A 123 38.91 -1.16 8.74
N MET A 124 39.03 0.09 9.15
CA MET A 124 40.26 0.84 8.90
C MET A 124 40.38 1.90 10.01
N LEU A 125 41.24 1.60 10.98
CA LEU A 125 42.02 2.59 11.71
C LEU A 125 43.10 3.13 10.76
#